data_AF-A0A956NTP0-F1
#
_entry.id   AF-A0A956NTP0-F1
#
_cell.length_a   1.000
_cell.length_b   1.000
_cell.length_c   1.000
_cell.angle_alpha   90.00
_cell.angle_beta   90.00
_cell.angle_gamma   90.00
#
_symmetry.space_group_name_H-M   'P 1'
#
loop_
_entity.id
_entity.type
_entity.pdbx_description
1 polymer ?
#
loop_
_entity_poly.entity_id
_entity_poly.type
_entity_poly.pdbx_seq_one_letter_code
_entity_poly.pdbx_strand_id
1 'polypeptide(L)'
;MRKPLLLLALAATTGCNFWYNEVPSPDDLMHRVAWFDHMILSKAVHPYQRTDIPRNTPAGIVPVTGGEADWGRSVFTGPIPVYGFDTLAANRATRPAGMTPLPAARGQQLYTTYCAMCHGPAGVGGGTVPRIAPAVNPPPLVSDRVRGFSDGYLYSMVRYGRGLMPQYGDKIVRQDERWAVVDYIRSLDAGSTP
;
A
#
# COMPACT_ATOMS: atom_id res chain seq x y z
N MET A 1 20.41 -51.70 34.74
CA MET A 1 20.27 -51.24 33.34
C MET A 1 19.15 -50.17 33.25
N ARG A 2 19.45 -48.90 33.51
CA ARG A 2 18.50 -47.77 33.41
C ARG A 2 19.28 -46.48 33.09
N LYS A 3 19.75 -46.35 31.85
CA LYS A 3 20.42 -45.14 31.34
C LYS A 3 20.04 -44.66 29.93
N PRO A 4 19.03 -45.19 29.18
CA PRO A 4 18.69 -44.61 27.88
C PRO A 4 17.67 -43.46 27.95
N LEU A 5 16.86 -43.35 29.01
CA LEU A 5 15.79 -42.34 29.10
C LEU A 5 16.26 -40.92 29.49
N LEU A 6 17.43 -40.78 30.13
CA LEU A 6 17.93 -39.46 30.54
C LEU A 6 18.46 -38.63 29.36
N LEU A 7 18.92 -39.28 28.29
CA LEU A 7 19.48 -38.60 27.11
C LEU A 7 18.40 -37.98 26.21
N LEU A 8 17.22 -38.58 26.12
CA LEU A 8 16.11 -38.01 25.35
C LEU A 8 15.47 -36.78 26.03
N ALA A 9 15.51 -36.71 27.37
CA ALA A 9 14.95 -35.59 28.11
C ALA A 9 15.79 -34.30 27.98
N LEU A 10 17.11 -34.41 27.78
CA LEU A 10 17.98 -33.24 27.58
C LEU A 10 17.77 -32.55 26.22
N ALA A 11 17.41 -33.31 25.18
CA ALA A 11 17.16 -32.77 23.85
C ALA A 11 15.83 -31.98 23.76
N ALA A 12 14.90 -32.21 24.71
CA ALA A 12 13.62 -31.49 24.77
C ALA A 12 13.72 -30.18 25.57
N THR A 13 14.78 -29.98 26.37
CA THR A 13 15.00 -28.75 27.16
C THR A 13 15.87 -27.72 26.46
N THR A 14 16.57 -28.10 25.39
CA THR A 14 17.14 -27.14 24.43
C THR A 14 15.99 -26.61 23.59
N GLY A 15 15.15 -25.77 24.19
CA GLY A 15 14.03 -25.13 23.53
C GLY A 15 14.48 -24.39 22.26
N CYS A 16 13.52 -23.94 21.46
CA CYS A 16 13.76 -23.23 20.20
C CYS A 16 14.82 -22.11 20.30
N ASN A 17 15.02 -21.56 21.51
CA ASN A 17 16.06 -20.58 21.82
C ASN A 17 17.51 -21.06 21.59
N PHE A 18 17.82 -22.34 21.83
CA PHE A 18 19.17 -22.90 21.56
C PHE A 18 19.41 -23.00 20.04
N TRP A 19 18.45 -23.52 19.29
CA TRP A 19 18.54 -23.64 17.84
C TRP A 19 18.49 -22.29 17.10
N TYR A 20 17.92 -21.24 17.71
CA TYR A 20 17.81 -19.92 17.11
C TYR A 20 18.95 -18.96 17.50
N ASN A 21 19.55 -19.12 18.68
CA ASN A 21 20.57 -18.17 19.19
C ASN A 21 21.95 -18.79 19.43
N GLU A 22 22.05 -20.09 19.65
CA GLU A 22 23.31 -20.76 20.06
C GLU A 22 23.87 -21.66 18.94
N VAL A 23 22.98 -22.26 18.14
CA VAL A 23 23.35 -22.93 16.90
C VAL A 23 23.39 -21.86 15.81
N PRO A 24 24.54 -21.63 15.14
CA PRO A 24 24.56 -20.78 13.95
C PRO A 24 23.46 -21.28 13.02
N SER A 25 22.54 -20.38 12.64
CA SER A 25 21.51 -20.74 11.68
C SER A 25 22.19 -21.38 10.46
N PRO A 26 21.52 -22.29 9.72
CA PRO A 26 22.10 -22.82 8.49
C PRO A 26 22.67 -21.70 7.60
N ASP A 27 22.05 -20.51 7.59
CA ASP A 27 22.53 -19.30 6.92
C ASP A 27 23.87 -18.78 7.48
N ASP A 28 24.09 -18.78 8.79
CA ASP A 28 25.38 -18.43 9.41
C ASP A 28 26.50 -19.44 9.08
N LEU A 29 26.15 -20.71 8.87
CA LEU A 29 27.08 -21.74 8.41
C LEU A 29 27.48 -21.51 6.94
N MET A 30 26.57 -21.00 6.13
CA MET A 30 26.82 -20.66 4.73
C MET A 30 27.77 -19.47 4.59
N HIS A 31 27.73 -18.50 5.51
CA HIS A 31 28.71 -17.40 5.60
C HIS A 31 30.13 -17.85 6.01
N ARG A 32 30.35 -19.11 6.40
CA ARG A 32 31.69 -19.65 6.73
C ARG A 32 32.36 -20.36 5.57
N VAL A 33 31.59 -20.71 4.53
CA VAL A 33 32.10 -21.38 3.34
C VAL A 33 32.28 -20.32 2.27
N ALA A 34 33.52 -19.88 2.09
CA ALA A 34 33.90 -18.75 1.22
C ALA A 34 33.35 -18.81 -0.22
N TRP A 35 32.97 -20.00 -0.71
CA TRP A 35 32.32 -20.16 -2.01
C TRP A 35 30.93 -19.48 -2.06
N PHE A 36 30.14 -19.55 -0.98
CA PHE A 36 28.81 -18.96 -0.92
C PHE A 36 28.84 -17.44 -0.71
N ASP A 37 29.90 -16.87 -0.12
CA ASP A 37 30.05 -15.43 0.04
C ASP A 37 30.00 -14.70 -1.31
N HIS A 38 30.59 -15.28 -2.35
CA HIS A 38 30.57 -14.73 -3.70
C HIS A 38 29.20 -14.85 -4.40
N MET A 39 28.31 -15.72 -3.92
CA MET A 39 26.94 -15.90 -4.45
C MET A 39 25.92 -15.07 -3.67
N ILE A 40 25.99 -15.08 -2.33
CA ILE A 40 25.11 -14.34 -1.41
C ILE A 40 25.40 -12.83 -1.47
N LEU A 41 26.68 -12.44 -1.49
CA LEU A 41 27.13 -11.05 -1.54
C LEU A 41 27.58 -10.65 -2.95
N SER A 42 27.00 -11.29 -3.97
CA SER A 42 27.27 -10.92 -5.36
C SER A 42 27.01 -9.42 -5.57
N LYS A 43 27.80 -8.79 -6.45
CA LYS A 43 27.65 -7.36 -6.76
C LYS A 43 26.29 -7.12 -7.41
N ALA A 44 25.33 -6.67 -6.61
CA ALA A 44 24.00 -6.27 -7.06
C ALA A 44 23.75 -4.80 -6.72
N VAL A 45 22.88 -4.17 -7.51
CA VAL A 45 22.33 -2.86 -7.19
C VAL A 45 20.96 -3.09 -6.58
N HIS A 46 20.86 -2.96 -5.25
CA HIS A 46 19.57 -3.06 -4.57
C HIS A 46 18.87 -1.70 -4.55
N PRO A 47 17.54 -1.64 -4.74
CA PRO A 47 16.78 -0.40 -4.55
C PRO A 47 17.04 0.20 -3.16
N TYR A 48 17.28 1.51 -3.12
CA TYR A 48 17.53 2.28 -1.89
C TYR A 48 18.80 1.92 -1.09
N GLN A 49 19.68 1.06 -1.60
CA GLN A 49 20.91 0.65 -0.89
C GLN A 49 21.98 1.76 -0.83
N ARG A 50 21.98 2.67 -1.81
CA ARG A 50 22.98 3.73 -1.90
C ARG A 50 22.33 5.08 -2.16
N THR A 51 22.85 6.12 -1.51
CA THR A 51 22.37 7.50 -1.64
C THR A 51 22.85 8.19 -2.92
N ASP A 52 23.84 7.60 -3.61
CA ASP A 52 24.43 8.09 -4.86
C ASP A 52 23.66 7.65 -6.12
N ILE A 53 22.77 6.66 -5.98
CA ILE A 53 21.87 6.26 -7.05
C ILE A 53 20.66 7.20 -7.00
N PRO A 54 20.31 7.87 -8.12
CA PRO A 54 19.12 8.69 -8.19
C PRO A 54 17.89 7.93 -7.67
N ARG A 55 17.19 8.50 -6.68
CA ARG A 55 15.91 7.94 -6.20
C ARG A 55 14.83 7.93 -7.28
N ASN A 56 15.04 8.70 -8.33
CA ASN A 56 14.18 8.77 -9.48
C ASN A 56 14.73 7.82 -10.55
N THR A 57 13.84 7.02 -11.13
CA THR A 57 14.18 6.16 -12.27
C THR A 57 14.74 7.01 -13.42
N PRO A 58 15.87 6.62 -14.05
CA PRO A 58 16.35 7.26 -15.26
C PRO A 58 15.26 7.34 -16.33
N ALA A 59 15.28 8.40 -17.13
CA ALA A 59 14.32 8.58 -18.22
C ALA A 59 14.32 7.37 -19.16
N GLY A 60 13.13 6.90 -19.54
CA GLY A 60 12.96 5.75 -20.44
C GLY A 60 12.92 4.36 -19.76
N ILE A 61 13.14 4.26 -18.45
CA ILE A 61 13.06 2.99 -17.71
C ILE A 61 11.63 2.64 -17.28
N VAL A 62 10.78 3.64 -17.04
CA VAL A 62 9.37 3.43 -16.74
C VAL A 62 8.60 3.30 -18.06
N PRO A 63 7.89 2.18 -18.30
CA PRO A 63 7.06 2.05 -19.49
C PRO A 63 6.05 3.20 -19.58
N VAL A 64 6.10 3.97 -20.66
CA VAL A 64 5.15 5.07 -20.95
C VAL A 64 3.84 4.57 -21.57
N THR A 65 3.75 3.28 -21.88
CA THR A 65 2.59 2.60 -22.44
C THR A 65 2.31 1.30 -21.69
N GLY A 66 1.05 0.88 -21.65
CA GLY A 66 0.61 -0.35 -20.97
C GLY A 66 0.43 -0.24 -19.44
N GLY A 67 0.87 0.86 -18.83
CA GLY A 67 0.47 1.28 -17.49
C GLY A 67 -0.87 2.00 -17.51
N GLU A 68 -1.53 2.11 -16.35
CA GLU A 68 -2.74 2.92 -16.19
C GLU A 68 -2.55 4.35 -16.74
N ALA A 69 -3.63 4.97 -17.23
CA ALA A 69 -3.66 6.29 -17.89
C ALA A 69 -2.58 7.26 -17.38
N ASP A 70 -1.81 7.81 -18.33
CA ASP A 70 -0.64 8.67 -18.13
C ASP A 70 -0.92 9.86 -17.19
N TRP A 71 -0.20 9.83 -16.06
CA TRP A 71 -0.21 10.75 -14.92
C TRP A 71 0.10 12.20 -15.29
N GLY A 72 0.97 12.43 -16.28
CA GLY A 72 1.41 13.78 -16.64
C GLY A 72 0.36 14.53 -17.46
N ARG A 73 -0.34 13.81 -18.34
CA ARG A 73 -1.23 14.41 -19.34
C ARG A 73 -2.52 14.99 -18.75
N SER A 74 -2.96 14.53 -17.58
CA SER A 74 -4.19 15.02 -16.93
C SER A 74 -3.96 16.09 -15.85
N VAL A 75 -2.71 16.28 -15.40
CA VAL A 75 -2.36 17.27 -14.36
C VAL A 75 -1.63 18.48 -14.96
N PHE A 76 -1.01 18.32 -16.13
CA PHE A 76 -0.26 19.37 -16.83
C PHE A 76 -0.87 19.72 -18.19
N THR A 77 -2.15 20.14 -18.22
CA THR A 77 -2.72 20.79 -19.41
C THR A 77 -2.57 22.31 -19.30
N GLY A 78 -1.41 22.84 -19.69
CA GLY A 78 -1.20 24.27 -19.88
C GLY A 78 0.24 24.75 -19.66
N PRO A 79 0.60 25.95 -20.16
CA PRO A 79 1.92 26.57 -19.93
C PRO A 79 2.14 27.04 -18.47
N ILE A 80 1.11 26.94 -17.63
CA ILE A 80 1.17 27.16 -16.18
C ILE A 80 0.72 25.84 -15.52
N PRO A 81 1.48 25.27 -14.56
CA PRO A 81 1.07 24.08 -13.82
C PRO A 81 -0.02 24.46 -12.82
N VAL A 82 -1.22 24.74 -13.33
CA VAL A 82 -2.42 24.73 -12.50
C VAL A 82 -2.69 23.26 -12.23
N TYR A 83 -2.68 22.86 -10.96
CA TYR A 83 -3.19 21.57 -10.51
C TYR A 83 -4.69 21.48 -10.84
N GLY A 84 -5.01 21.28 -12.12
CA GLY A 84 -6.36 21.18 -12.64
C GLY A 84 -6.78 19.73 -12.57
N PHE A 85 -7.62 19.39 -11.61
CA PHE A 85 -8.30 18.10 -11.62
C PHE A 85 -9.34 18.13 -12.75
N ASP A 86 -9.09 17.46 -13.87
CA ASP A 86 -10.11 17.28 -14.91
C ASP A 86 -11.24 16.41 -14.35
N THR A 87 -12.26 17.09 -13.82
CA THR A 87 -13.42 16.44 -13.21
C THR A 87 -14.29 15.74 -14.24
N LEU A 88 -14.25 16.14 -15.51
CA LEU A 88 -14.99 15.46 -16.58
C LEU A 88 -14.33 14.13 -16.93
N ALA A 89 -13.00 14.11 -17.08
CA ALA A 89 -12.26 12.86 -17.27
C ALA A 89 -12.39 11.93 -16.06
N ALA A 90 -12.25 12.47 -14.84
CA ALA A 90 -12.43 11.69 -13.61
C ALA A 90 -13.83 11.08 -13.52
N ASN A 91 -14.88 11.84 -13.84
CA ASN A 91 -16.25 11.31 -13.81
C ASN A 91 -16.53 10.23 -14.86
N ARG A 92 -15.79 10.23 -15.98
CA ARG A 92 -15.91 9.24 -17.05
C ARG A 92 -15.01 8.01 -16.81
N ALA A 93 -14.11 8.06 -15.83
CA ALA A 93 -13.25 6.93 -15.52
C ALA A 93 -14.09 5.76 -15.03
N THR A 94 -13.91 4.61 -15.68
CA THR A 94 -14.61 3.37 -15.34
C THR A 94 -13.60 2.28 -15.09
N ARG A 95 -14.02 1.26 -14.33
CA ARG A 95 -13.23 0.06 -14.13
C ARG A 95 -12.93 -0.58 -15.50
N PRO A 96 -11.67 -0.89 -15.85
CA PRO A 96 -11.34 -1.52 -17.13
C PRO A 96 -12.13 -2.80 -17.37
N ALA A 97 -12.55 -3.01 -18.62
CA ALA A 97 -13.23 -4.23 -19.03
C ALA A 97 -12.32 -5.45 -18.79
N GLY A 98 -12.85 -6.49 -18.15
CA GLY A 98 -12.09 -7.70 -17.78
C GLY A 98 -11.35 -7.63 -16.44
N MET A 99 -11.41 -6.50 -15.73
CA MET A 99 -10.87 -6.42 -14.36
C MET A 99 -11.82 -7.07 -13.37
N THR A 100 -11.43 -8.25 -12.87
CA THR A 100 -12.16 -8.94 -11.80
C THR A 100 -12.08 -8.14 -10.50
N PRO A 101 -13.21 -7.92 -9.79
CA PRO A 101 -13.20 -7.34 -8.46
C PRO A 101 -12.37 -8.18 -7.49
N LEU A 102 -11.60 -7.51 -6.63
CA LEU A 102 -10.92 -8.18 -5.52
C LEU A 102 -11.93 -8.53 -4.41
N PRO A 103 -11.61 -9.48 -3.52
CA PRO A 103 -12.45 -9.78 -2.36
C PRO A 103 -12.71 -8.51 -1.52
N ALA A 104 -13.93 -8.35 -1.00
CA ALA A 104 -14.33 -7.18 -0.22
C ALA A 104 -13.38 -6.89 0.97
N ALA A 105 -12.86 -7.95 1.60
CA ALA A 105 -11.88 -7.84 2.68
C ALA A 105 -10.59 -7.10 2.26
N ARG A 106 -10.19 -7.16 0.98
CA ARG A 106 -9.02 -6.42 0.49
C ARG A 106 -9.28 -4.92 0.48
N GLY A 107 -10.46 -4.50 0.03
CA GLY A 107 -10.89 -3.11 0.06
C GLY A 107 -10.93 -2.56 1.49
N GLN A 108 -11.51 -3.31 2.41
CA GLN A 108 -11.52 -2.98 3.85
C GLN A 108 -10.12 -2.83 4.42
N GLN A 109 -9.23 -3.80 4.18
CA GLN A 109 -7.85 -3.76 4.67
C GLN A 109 -7.12 -2.50 4.19
N LEU A 110 -7.22 -2.18 2.90
CA LEU A 110 -6.60 -1.00 2.31
C LEU A 110 -7.18 0.29 2.90
N TYR A 111 -8.51 0.37 3.06
CA TYR A 111 -9.16 1.50 3.69
C TYR A 111 -8.69 1.72 5.13
N THR A 112 -8.65 0.65 5.94
CA THR A 112 -8.18 0.72 7.32
C THR A 112 -6.71 1.16 7.40
N THR A 113 -5.89 0.73 6.45
CA THR A 113 -4.46 1.05 6.40
C THR A 113 -4.19 2.51 6.00
N TYR A 114 -4.88 3.02 4.98
CA TYR A 114 -4.54 4.29 4.35
C TYR A 114 -5.55 5.41 4.58
N CYS A 115 -6.83 5.09 4.77
CA CYS A 115 -7.91 6.08 4.75
C CYS A 115 -8.49 6.35 6.14
N ALA A 116 -8.64 5.32 6.98
CA ALA A 116 -9.31 5.41 8.27
C ALA A 116 -8.62 6.36 9.27
N MET A 117 -7.32 6.62 9.11
CA MET A 117 -6.59 7.57 9.94
C MET A 117 -7.14 9.01 9.85
N CYS A 118 -7.74 9.38 8.72
CA CYS A 118 -8.41 10.67 8.54
C CYS A 118 -9.93 10.53 8.49
N HIS A 119 -10.44 9.57 7.71
CA HIS A 119 -11.87 9.39 7.47
C HIS A 119 -12.61 8.61 8.57
N GLY A 120 -11.89 8.03 9.53
CA GLY A 120 -12.44 7.17 10.57
C GLY A 120 -12.83 5.78 10.02
N PRO A 121 -13.00 4.75 10.88
CA PRO A 121 -13.37 3.40 10.42
C PRO A 121 -14.73 3.33 9.71
N ALA A 122 -15.70 4.13 10.17
CA ALA A 122 -17.05 4.20 9.61
C ALA A 122 -17.19 5.25 8.48
N GLY A 123 -16.11 5.91 8.07
CA GLY A 123 -16.16 6.94 7.04
C GLY A 123 -16.88 8.23 7.42
N VAL A 124 -17.12 8.48 8.71
CA VAL A 124 -17.79 9.71 9.19
C VAL A 124 -16.85 10.90 9.39
N GLY A 125 -15.55 10.74 9.12
CA GLY A 125 -14.51 11.70 9.48
C GLY A 125 -14.00 11.48 10.91
N GLY A 126 -13.22 12.42 11.44
CA GLY A 126 -12.80 12.39 12.85
C GLY A 126 -11.84 11.25 13.21
N GLY A 127 -11.05 10.77 12.24
CA GLY A 127 -9.96 9.83 12.47
C GLY A 127 -8.90 10.37 13.44
N THR A 128 -7.83 9.60 13.66
CA THR A 128 -6.75 9.99 14.58
C THR A 128 -6.04 11.28 14.15
N VAL A 129 -5.86 11.50 12.84
CA VAL A 129 -5.16 12.67 12.31
C VAL A 129 -5.95 13.97 12.56
N PRO A 130 -7.25 14.08 12.23
CA PRO A 130 -8.06 15.26 12.55
C PRO A 130 -8.11 15.64 14.03
N ARG A 131 -7.87 14.71 14.96
CA ARG A 131 -7.81 15.01 16.41
C ARG A 131 -6.58 15.82 16.79
N ILE A 132 -5.50 15.68 16.04
CA ILE A 132 -4.23 16.40 16.26
C ILE A 132 -4.15 17.63 15.34
N ALA A 133 -4.74 17.55 14.15
CA ALA A 133 -4.80 18.64 13.19
C ALA A 133 -6.24 18.83 12.67
N PRO A 134 -7.09 19.58 13.40
CA PRO A 134 -8.52 19.74 13.05
C PRO A 134 -8.76 20.31 11.64
N ALA A 135 -7.83 21.11 11.12
CA ALA A 135 -7.91 21.70 9.79
C ALA A 135 -7.91 20.67 8.64
N VAL A 136 -7.46 19.43 8.89
CA VAL A 136 -7.45 18.36 7.88
C VAL A 136 -8.61 17.37 8.04
N ASN A 137 -9.64 17.70 8.84
CA ASN A 137 -10.81 16.84 8.99
C ASN A 137 -11.56 16.68 7.66
N PRO A 138 -11.61 15.47 7.07
CA PRO A 138 -12.29 15.28 5.81
C PRO A 138 -13.82 15.29 5.99
N PRO A 139 -14.59 15.60 4.93
CA PRO A 139 -16.03 15.43 4.95
C PRO A 139 -16.42 13.94 5.14
N PRO A 140 -17.58 13.65 5.75
CA PRO A 140 -18.08 12.29 5.86
C PRO A 140 -18.27 11.65 4.49
N LEU A 141 -17.67 10.47 4.29
CA LEU A 141 -17.83 9.65 3.09
C LEU A 141 -19.26 9.12 2.94
N VAL A 142 -19.95 8.95 4.06
CA VAL A 142 -21.36 8.54 4.13
C VAL A 142 -22.34 9.71 3.98
N SER A 143 -21.89 10.88 3.50
CA SER A 143 -22.79 12.01 3.21
C SER A 143 -23.44 11.85 1.84
N ASP A 144 -24.64 12.41 1.65
CA ASP A 144 -25.34 12.37 0.35
C ASP A 144 -24.53 13.00 -0.78
N ARG A 145 -23.75 14.04 -0.44
CA ARG A 145 -22.84 14.68 -1.39
C ARG A 145 -21.80 13.70 -1.93
N VAL A 146 -21.16 12.91 -1.06
CA VAL A 146 -20.14 11.94 -1.48
C VAL A 146 -20.78 10.72 -2.13
N ARG A 147 -21.96 10.28 -1.65
CA ARG A 147 -22.75 9.24 -2.33
C ARG A 147 -23.06 9.61 -3.78
N GLY A 148 -23.34 10.89 -4.06
CA GLY A 148 -23.60 11.40 -5.41
C GLY A 148 -22.38 11.52 -6.32
N PHE A 149 -21.14 11.32 -5.84
CA PHE A 149 -19.98 11.27 -6.71
C PHE A 149 -19.98 10.01 -7.57
N SER A 150 -19.36 10.05 -8.75
CA SER A 150 -19.14 8.85 -9.56
C SER A 150 -18.01 8.00 -8.98
N ASP A 151 -18.00 6.70 -9.28
CA ASP A 151 -16.91 5.81 -8.82
C ASP A 151 -15.56 6.20 -9.42
N GLY A 152 -15.55 6.64 -10.69
CA GLY A 152 -14.37 7.20 -11.33
C GLY A 152 -13.83 8.43 -10.61
N TYR A 153 -14.71 9.29 -10.12
CA TYR A 153 -14.30 10.47 -9.37
C TYR A 153 -13.68 10.12 -8.01
N LEU A 154 -14.27 9.16 -7.28
CA LEU A 154 -13.69 8.63 -6.04
C LEU A 154 -12.34 7.96 -6.30
N TYR A 155 -12.27 7.13 -7.33
CA TYR A 155 -11.05 6.47 -7.78
C TYR A 155 -9.93 7.48 -8.08
N SER A 156 -10.24 8.54 -8.83
CA SER A 156 -9.29 9.60 -9.14
C SER A 156 -8.83 10.35 -7.89
N MET A 157 -9.70 10.62 -6.92
CA MET A 157 -9.28 11.25 -5.66
C MET A 157 -8.34 10.36 -4.84
N VAL A 158 -8.57 9.03 -4.80
CA VAL A 158 -7.62 8.09 -4.19
C VAL A 158 -6.27 8.14 -4.92
N ARG A 159 -6.30 8.14 -6.25
CA ARG A 159 -5.09 8.10 -7.07
C ARG A 159 -4.27 9.39 -6.97
N TYR A 160 -4.91 10.55 -7.11
CA TYR A 160 -4.23 11.85 -7.33
C TYR A 160 -4.36 12.82 -6.14
N GLY A 161 -5.14 12.49 -5.11
CA GLY A 161 -5.45 13.41 -4.02
C GLY A 161 -6.43 14.51 -4.45
N ARG A 162 -6.79 15.40 -3.52
CA ARG A 162 -7.59 16.61 -3.81
C ARG A 162 -7.58 17.56 -2.63
N GLY A 163 -7.30 18.84 -2.89
CA GLY A 163 -7.22 19.84 -1.83
C GLY A 163 -6.14 19.47 -0.81
N LEU A 164 -6.53 19.26 0.45
CA LEU A 164 -5.63 18.81 1.52
C LEU A 164 -5.39 17.30 1.54
N MET A 165 -6.18 16.50 0.81
CA MET A 165 -5.97 15.06 0.72
C MET A 165 -4.77 14.77 -0.20
N PRO A 166 -3.71 14.11 0.29
CA PRO A 166 -2.55 13.77 -0.54
C PRO A 166 -2.90 12.66 -1.54
N GLN A 167 -2.03 12.49 -2.53
CA GLN A 167 -2.10 11.36 -3.45
C GLN A 167 -1.76 10.04 -2.75
N TYR A 168 -2.52 8.97 -3.07
CA TYR A 168 -2.24 7.61 -2.59
C TYR A 168 -1.92 6.62 -3.73
N GLY A 169 -1.90 7.08 -4.99
CA GLY A 169 -1.58 6.22 -6.14
C GLY A 169 -0.18 5.60 -6.10
N ASP A 170 0.75 6.20 -5.35
CA ASP A 170 2.10 5.66 -5.13
C ASP A 170 2.19 4.72 -3.92
N LYS A 171 1.15 4.66 -3.08
CA LYS A 171 1.04 3.73 -1.94
C LYS A 171 0.17 2.52 -2.28
N ILE A 172 -0.95 2.76 -2.94
CA ILE A 172 -1.85 1.73 -3.46
C ILE A 172 -1.57 1.63 -4.95
N VAL A 173 -0.49 0.94 -5.33
CA VAL A 173 0.08 1.00 -6.69
C VAL A 173 -0.81 0.31 -7.72
N ARG A 174 -1.45 -0.80 -7.35
CA ARG A 174 -2.29 -1.58 -8.27
C ARG A 174 -3.65 -0.94 -8.49
N GLN A 175 -4.12 -0.96 -9.73
CA GLN A 175 -5.40 -0.36 -10.11
C GLN A 175 -6.61 -1.10 -9.50
N ASP A 176 -6.57 -2.43 -9.49
CA ASP A 176 -7.63 -3.27 -8.90
C ASP A 176 -7.80 -3.03 -7.40
N GLU A 177 -6.71 -2.73 -6.69
CA GLU A 177 -6.73 -2.35 -5.28
C GLU A 177 -7.36 -0.98 -5.02
N ARG A 178 -7.07 0.02 -5.86
CA ARG A 178 -7.74 1.32 -5.79
C ARG A 178 -9.24 1.20 -6.04
N TRP A 179 -9.66 0.35 -6.99
CA TRP A 179 -11.07 0.04 -7.19
C TRP A 179 -11.69 -0.70 -6.00
N ALA A 180 -10.97 -1.63 -5.37
CA ALA A 180 -11.44 -2.31 -4.16
C ALA A 180 -11.66 -1.32 -2.98
N VAL A 181 -10.84 -0.28 -2.87
CA VAL A 181 -11.08 0.81 -1.90
C VAL A 181 -12.36 1.56 -2.22
N VAL A 182 -12.62 1.88 -3.49
CA VAL A 182 -13.88 2.53 -3.90
C VAL A 182 -15.07 1.64 -3.59
N ASP A 183 -14.99 0.34 -3.89
CA ASP A 183 -16.03 -0.64 -3.55
C ASP A 183 -16.30 -0.67 -2.04
N TYR A 184 -15.25 -0.64 -1.23
CA TYR A 184 -15.39 -0.58 0.22
C TYR A 184 -16.04 0.74 0.69
N ILE A 185 -15.65 1.88 0.13
CA ILE A 185 -16.30 3.18 0.42
C ILE A 185 -17.80 3.13 0.10
N ARG A 186 -18.20 2.44 -0.98
CA ARG A 186 -19.63 2.25 -1.33
C ARG A 186 -20.37 1.33 -0.36
N SER A 187 -19.66 0.42 0.29
CA SER A 187 -20.23 -0.45 1.32
C SER A 187 -20.40 0.22 2.68
N LEU A 188 -19.83 1.42 2.89
CA LEU A 188 -19.96 2.14 4.15
C LEU A 188 -21.36 2.74 4.30
N ASP A 189 -22.01 2.40 5.40
CA ASP A 189 -23.29 3.00 5.80
C ASP A 189 -23.10 3.84 7.06
N ALA A 190 -23.90 4.91 7.18
CA ALA A 190 -23.87 5.79 8.36
C ALA A 190 -24.26 5.07 9.68
N GLY A 191 -24.73 3.81 9.59
CA GLY A 191 -25.09 2.95 10.73
C GLY A 191 -24.17 1.74 10.95
N SER A 192 -23.18 1.47 10.10
CA SER A 192 -22.27 0.33 10.28
C SER A 192 -21.18 0.69 11.30
N THR A 193 -21.53 0.60 12.58
CA THR A 193 -20.55 0.54 13.66
C THR A 193 -20.14 -0.94 13.81
N PRO A 194 -18.84 -1.28 13.88
CA PRO A 194 -18.43 -2.63 14.25
C PRO A 194 -18.88 -2.97 15.68
#